data_AF-A0A8J6KTA6-F1
#
_entry.id   AF-A0A8J6KTA6-F1
#
_cell.length_a   1.000
_cell.length_b   1.000
_cell.length_c   1.000
_cell.angle_alpha   90.00
_cell.angle_beta   90.00
_cell.angle_gamma   90.00
#
_symmetry.space_group_name_H-M   'P 1'
#
loop_
_entity.id
_entity.type
_entity.pdbx_description
1 polymer ?
#
loop_
_entity_poly.entity_id
_entity_poly.type
_entity_poly.pdbx_seq_one_letter_code
_entity_poly.pdbx_strand_id
1 'polypeptide(L)'
;MVDIQNKHADQKQPTIFQNKKRVLLRETGKEKLPRYYKNISLGFKMPKEAIKGTYIIKKCLFTGNVSIRGCILSCVLTKMKMQRTIVICWDNLHYI
;
A
#
# COMPACT_ATOMS: atom_id res chain seq x y z
N MET A 1 11.48 3.53 -10.11
CA MET A 1 10.92 3.33 -8.75
C MET A 1 11.58 4.35 -7.85
N VAL A 2 10.79 5.07 -7.06
CA VAL A 2 11.31 6.07 -6.11
C VAL A 2 11.98 5.35 -4.94
N ASP A 3 13.11 5.87 -4.47
CA ASP A 3 13.78 5.35 -3.29
C ASP A 3 12.83 5.36 -2.08
N ILE A 4 12.87 4.28 -1.31
CA ILE A 4 11.94 4.07 -0.19
C ILE A 4 12.17 5.14 0.90
N GLN A 5 13.43 5.54 1.09
CA GLN A 5 13.88 6.29 2.24
C GLN A 5 14.06 7.79 1.94
N ASN A 6 12.98 8.46 1.56
CA ASN A 6 12.99 9.90 1.23
C ASN A 6 12.63 10.81 2.42
N LYS A 7 12.50 10.28 3.63
CA LYS A 7 12.16 11.05 4.83
C LYS A 7 13.23 10.84 5.90
N HIS A 8 13.29 11.77 6.86
CA HIS A 8 14.21 11.68 7.99
C HIS A 8 13.98 10.42 8.86
N ALA A 9 12.74 9.99 9.03
CA ALA A 9 12.43 8.77 9.78
C ALA A 9 12.52 7.52 8.89
N ASP A 10 13.13 6.46 9.43
CA ASP A 10 13.23 5.14 8.80
C ASP A 10 11.84 4.57 8.46
N GLN A 11 11.60 4.30 7.18
CA GLN A 11 10.34 3.75 6.69
C GLN A 11 10.44 2.23 6.65
N LYS A 12 9.64 1.55 7.49
CA LYS A 12 9.50 0.10 7.51
C LYS A 12 8.05 -0.34 7.73
N GLN A 13 7.74 -1.58 7.36
CA GLN A 13 6.46 -2.18 7.74
C GLN A 13 6.52 -2.62 9.20
N PRO A 14 5.59 -2.20 10.07
CA PRO A 14 5.66 -2.51 11.51
C PRO A 14 5.48 -4.00 11.80
N THR A 15 4.74 -4.71 10.96
CA THR A 15 4.46 -6.15 11.12
C THR A 15 5.66 -7.03 10.79
N ILE A 16 6.65 -6.51 10.06
CA ILE A 16 7.79 -7.31 9.58
C ILE A 16 9.05 -6.89 10.29
N PHE A 17 9.65 -7.87 10.95
CA PHE A 17 10.97 -7.74 11.50
C PHE A 17 12.02 -7.87 10.39
N GLN A 18 12.78 -6.80 10.13
CA GLN A 18 13.78 -6.76 9.06
C GLN A 18 15.13 -7.34 9.47
N ASN A 19 15.47 -7.30 10.77
CA ASN A 19 16.79 -7.69 11.27
C ASN A 19 16.89 -9.20 11.55
N LYS A 20 16.34 -10.03 10.67
CA LYS A 20 16.45 -11.49 10.79
C LYS A 20 17.89 -11.89 10.49
N LYS A 21 18.63 -12.33 11.52
CA LYS A 21 20.00 -12.83 11.36
C LYS A 21 19.97 -14.10 10.51
N ARG A 22 20.88 -14.19 9.53
CA ARG A 22 21.06 -15.40 8.72
C ARG A 22 21.81 -16.44 9.53
N VAL A 23 21.37 -17.69 9.44
CA VAL A 23 22.17 -18.83 9.89
C VAL A 23 23.30 -18.98 8.88
N LEU A 24 24.54 -18.93 9.35
CA LEU A 24 25.76 -18.86 8.53
C LEU A 24 25.93 -20.03 7.54
N LEU A 25 25.19 -21.13 7.72
CA LEU A 25 25.35 -22.39 6.98
C LEU A 25 24.52 -22.49 5.68
N ARG A 26 23.65 -21.52 5.37
CA ARG A 26 22.87 -21.53 4.11
C ARG A 26 23.31 -20.40 3.19
N GLU A 27 23.88 -20.76 2.04
CA GLU A 27 24.14 -19.89 0.88
C GLU A 27 22.84 -19.46 0.18
N THR A 28 21.83 -19.05 0.93
CA THR A 28 20.65 -18.45 0.32
C THR A 28 21.02 -17.00 0.00
N GLY A 29 21.10 -16.68 -1.30
CA GLY A 29 21.32 -15.33 -1.81
C GLY A 29 20.38 -14.30 -1.16
N LYS A 30 20.66 -12.99 -1.30
CA LYS A 30 19.97 -11.92 -0.56
C LYS A 30 18.45 -12.10 -0.53
N GLU A 31 17.94 -12.75 0.54
CA GLU A 31 16.52 -13.02 0.69
C GLU A 31 15.82 -11.67 0.71
N LYS A 32 14.94 -11.43 -0.28
CA LYS A 32 14.09 -10.24 -0.27
C LYS A 32 13.28 -10.31 1.01
N LEU A 33 13.32 -9.24 1.80
CA LEU A 33 12.52 -9.14 3.01
C LEU A 33 11.06 -9.48 2.65
N PRO A 34 10.41 -10.39 3.40
CA PRO A 34 9.02 -10.71 3.15
C PRO A 34 8.21 -9.41 3.28
N ARG A 35 7.20 -9.22 2.41
CA ARG A 35 6.35 -8.02 2.40
C ARG A 35 4.98 -8.38 2.96
N TYR A 36 4.48 -7.54 3.86
CA TYR A 36 3.18 -7.76 4.48
C TYR A 36 2.12 -7.15 3.58
N TYR A 37 1.15 -7.97 3.23
CA TYR A 37 -0.06 -7.58 2.55
C TYR A 37 -1.22 -8.37 3.16
N LYS A 38 -2.42 -7.81 3.06
CA LYS A 38 -3.66 -8.46 3.45
C LYS A 38 -4.64 -8.39 2.30
N ASN A 39 -5.48 -9.41 2.21
CA ASN A 39 -6.65 -9.35 1.35
C ASN A 39 -7.70 -8.47 2.01
N ILE A 40 -8.37 -7.66 1.20
CA ILE A 40 -9.48 -6.82 1.65
C ILE A 40 -10.76 -7.60 1.34
N SER A 41 -11.66 -7.66 2.30
CA SER A 41 -13.02 -8.19 2.10
C SER A 41 -13.78 -7.35 1.06
N LEU A 42 -14.95 -7.81 0.59
CA LEU A 42 -15.77 -7.15 -0.46
C LEU A 42 -15.32 -7.46 -1.91
N GLY A 43 -14.58 -8.53 -2.14
CA GLY A 43 -14.30 -9.05 -3.50
C GLY A 43 -13.22 -8.30 -4.28
N PHE A 44 -12.52 -7.33 -3.67
CA PHE A 44 -11.42 -6.62 -4.32
C PHE A 44 -10.19 -7.54 -4.50
N LYS A 45 -9.72 -7.66 -5.75
CA LYS A 45 -8.51 -8.39 -6.08
C LYS A 45 -7.27 -7.62 -5.61
N MET A 46 -6.31 -8.34 -5.05
CA MET A 46 -5.03 -7.74 -4.65
C MET A 46 -4.20 -7.36 -5.89
N PRO A 47 -3.71 -6.12 -5.98
CA PRO A 47 -2.88 -5.70 -7.10
C PRO A 47 -1.48 -6.33 -7.01
N LYS A 48 -0.92 -6.72 -8.16
CA LYS A 48 0.46 -7.25 -8.27
C LYS A 48 1.50 -6.28 -7.70
N GLU A 49 1.23 -4.98 -7.80
CA GLU A 49 2.08 -3.92 -7.27
C GLU A 49 2.11 -3.88 -5.74
N ALA A 50 1.05 -4.26 -5.04
CA ALA A 50 1.10 -4.35 -3.58
C ALA A 50 1.99 -5.51 -3.10
N ILE A 51 2.05 -6.60 -3.88
CA ILE A 51 2.86 -7.79 -3.58
C ILE A 51 4.34 -7.55 -3.89
N LYS A 52 4.63 -7.00 -5.08
CA LYS A 52 6.01 -6.83 -5.59
C LYS A 52 6.61 -5.45 -5.35
N GLY A 53 5.78 -4.44 -5.06
CA GLY A 53 6.21 -3.07 -4.88
C GLY A 53 7.08 -2.91 -3.62
N THR A 54 7.77 -1.77 -3.54
CA THR A 54 8.68 -1.45 -2.43
C THR A 54 8.21 -0.26 -1.59
N TYR A 55 7.14 0.42 -1.99
CA TYR A 55 6.63 1.60 -1.28
C TYR A 55 6.16 1.26 0.15
N ILE A 56 6.30 2.22 1.07
CA ILE A 56 5.86 2.09 2.47
C ILE A 56 4.88 3.21 2.78
N ILE A 57 3.60 2.84 2.92
CA ILE A 57 2.50 3.77 3.13
C ILE A 57 1.55 3.19 4.18
N LYS A 58 1.37 3.90 5.31
CA LYS A 58 0.46 3.51 6.40
C LYS A 58 -1.02 3.54 5.99
N LYS A 59 -1.39 4.45 5.08
CA LYS A 59 -2.75 4.63 4.56
C LYS A 59 -3.17 3.63 3.46
N CYS A 60 -2.27 2.77 2.99
CA CYS A 60 -2.61 1.80 1.95
C CYS A 60 -3.58 0.75 2.50
N LEU A 61 -4.58 0.39 1.70
CA LEU A 61 -5.59 -0.60 2.08
C LEU A 61 -5.01 -2.02 2.16
N PHE A 62 -4.07 -2.36 1.27
CA PHE A 62 -3.50 -3.71 1.16
C PHE A 62 -2.31 -3.95 2.09
N THR A 63 -1.42 -2.95 2.26
CA THR A 63 -0.17 -3.13 3.02
C THR A 63 -0.17 -2.40 4.37
N GLY A 64 -1.23 -1.65 4.66
CA GLY A 64 -1.38 -0.82 5.88
C GLY A 64 -2.51 -1.28 6.79
N ASN A 65 -2.67 -0.57 7.91
CA ASN A 65 -3.72 -0.85 8.89
C ASN A 65 -4.97 0.02 8.65
N VAL A 66 -5.52 -0.03 7.43
CA VAL A 66 -6.79 0.62 7.09
C VAL A 66 -7.82 -0.45 6.72
N SER A 67 -9.05 -0.30 7.20
CA SER A 67 -10.18 -1.17 6.87
C SER A 67 -11.24 -0.38 6.11
N ILE A 68 -11.85 -0.97 5.09
CA ILE A 68 -12.97 -0.36 4.35
C ILE A 68 -14.27 -0.73 5.06
N ARG A 69 -15.14 0.25 5.29
CA ARG A 69 -16.49 0.08 5.84
C ARG A 69 -17.42 1.11 5.19
N GLY A 70 -18.70 0.77 5.06
CA GLY A 70 -19.71 1.66 4.48
C GLY A 70 -19.76 1.58 2.95
N CYS A 71 -20.03 2.73 2.32
CA CYS A 71 -20.34 2.81 0.89
C CYS A 71 -19.09 2.73 0.00
N ILE A 72 -19.25 2.11 -1.17
CA ILE A 72 -18.27 2.11 -2.26
C ILE A 72 -18.78 3.07 -3.33
N LEU A 73 -18.01 4.11 -3.64
CA LEU A 73 -18.34 5.12 -4.65
C LEU A 73 -17.47 4.94 -5.89
N SER A 74 -18.07 5.17 -7.06
CA SER A 74 -17.36 5.21 -8.34
C SER A 74 -17.45 6.63 -8.91
N CYS A 75 -16.29 7.25 -9.14
CA CYS A 75 -16.18 8.66 -9.51
C CYS A 75 -15.08 8.86 -10.56
N VAL A 76 -15.12 10.00 -11.25
CA VAL A 76 -14.09 10.39 -12.22
C VAL A 76 -12.99 11.20 -11.55
N LEU A 77 -11.74 10.98 -11.99
CA LEU A 77 -10.59 11.71 -11.47
C LEU A 77 -10.48 13.10 -12.12
N THR A 78 -10.32 14.15 -11.32
CA THR A 78 -10.20 15.53 -11.81
C THR A 78 -8.80 16.10 -11.70
N LYS A 79 -8.11 15.91 -10.56
CA LYS A 79 -6.78 16.52 -10.31
C LYS A 79 -5.83 15.55 -9.62
N MET A 80 -4.56 15.53 -10.07
CA MET A 80 -3.44 14.77 -9.47
C MET A 80 -2.27 15.68 -9.06
N LYS A 81 -2.55 16.81 -8.40
CA LYS A 81 -1.51 17.81 -8.11
C LYS A 81 -0.63 17.50 -6.90
N MET A 82 -1.07 16.62 -6.01
CA MET A 82 -0.39 16.32 -4.76
C MET A 82 0.15 14.89 -4.74
N GLN A 83 1.27 14.68 -4.05
CA GLN A 83 1.81 13.34 -3.87
C GLN A 83 0.89 12.49 -2.96
N ARG A 84 0.56 11.27 -3.39
CA ARG A 84 -0.24 10.27 -2.65
C ARG A 84 -1.71 10.67 -2.37
N THR A 85 -2.22 11.71 -3.01
CA THR A 85 -3.62 12.16 -2.92
C THR A 85 -4.13 12.56 -4.31
N ILE A 86 -5.36 12.17 -4.63
CA ILE A 86 -6.06 12.53 -5.86
C ILE A 86 -7.40 13.16 -5.52
N VAL A 87 -7.88 14.09 -6.35
CA VAL A 87 -9.21 14.71 -6.21
C VAL A 87 -10.15 14.10 -7.25
N ILE A 88 -11.31 13.65 -6.80
CA ILE A 88 -12.37 13.04 -7.60
C ILE A 88 -13.60 13.95 -7.66
N CYS A 89 -14.33 13.90 -8.77
CA CYS A 89 -15.64 14.55 -8.92
C CYS A 89 -16.73 13.47 -8.94
N TRP A 90 -17.76 13.65 -8.11
CA TRP A 90 -18.93 12.79 -8.11
C TRP A 90 -20.13 13.58 -8.63
N ASP A 91 -20.52 13.28 -9.86
CA ASP A 91 -21.69 13.89 -10.48
C ASP A 91 -22.94 13.13 -10.01
N ASN A 92 -23.93 13.85 -9.49
CA ASN A 92 -25.21 13.30 -9.05
C ASN A 92 -26.38 14.04 -9.71
N LEU A 93 -27.53 13.38 -9.79
CA LEU A 93 -28.78 13.98 -10.26
C LEU A 93 -29.63 14.35 -9.05
N HIS A 94 -30.08 15.60 -8.98
CA HIS A 94 -30.97 16.09 -7.92
C HIS A 94 -32.43 15.98 -8.36
N TYR A 95 -33.29 15.37 -7.54
CA TYR A 95 -34.73 15.27 -7.79
C TYR A 95 -35.43 16.56 -7.31
N ILE A 96 -36.36 17.11 -8.10
CA ILE A 96 -37.08 18.38 -7.82
C ILE A 96 -38.55 18.06 -7.56
#